data_AF-A0A2E7FPN3-F1
#
_entry.id   AF-A0A2E7FPN3-F1
#
_cell.length_a   1.000
_cell.length_b   1.000
_cell.length_c   1.000
_cell.angle_alpha   90.00
_cell.angle_beta   90.00
_cell.angle_gamma   90.00
#
_symmetry.space_group_name_H-M   'P 1'
#
loop_
_entity.id
_entity.type
_entity.pdbx_description
1 polymer ?
#
loop_
_entity_poly.entity_id
_entity_poly.type
_entity_poly.pdbx_seq_one_letter_code
_entity_poly.pdbx_strand_id
1 'polypeptide(L)'
;MITLNGEKPADWVPKITKVGRHLVRSEIDPQVAWSSLWDGKWHIVSFDLPQDQPSRRYQLNSWLKRQRFGLLQGSLWISHRFSQNWSEAVSQIDANPHDIIFLNSTSIGKLSTEKIVANAWDFKKINALYGEYLQFLTLTRPPIRVHVG
;
A
#
# COMPACT_ATOMS: atom_id res chain seq x y z
N MET A 1 -46.12 -17.05 31.52
CA MET A 1 -45.53 -16.00 32.39
C MET A 1 -44.41 -16.64 33.20
N ILE A 2 -43.17 -16.25 32.93
CA ILE A 2 -42.04 -16.00 33.86
C ILE A 2 -40.95 -15.41 32.95
N THR A 3 -40.63 -14.14 33.17
CA THR A 3 -39.56 -13.38 32.53
C THR A 3 -38.25 -13.61 33.29
N LEU A 4 -37.16 -13.89 32.57
CA LEU A 4 -35.80 -13.74 33.09
C LEU A 4 -34.91 -13.06 32.04
N ASN A 5 -34.54 -11.83 32.40
CA ASN A 5 -33.33 -11.06 32.07
C ASN A 5 -33.01 -10.74 30.59
N GLY A 6 -33.16 -9.45 30.28
CA GLY A 6 -32.77 -8.83 29.01
C GLY A 6 -31.26 -8.65 28.87
N GLU A 7 -30.59 -9.65 28.32
CA GLU A 7 -29.27 -9.46 27.70
C GLU A 7 -29.44 -9.25 26.19
N LYS A 8 -28.90 -8.14 25.67
CA LYS A 8 -28.87 -7.86 24.23
C LYS A 8 -28.11 -9.00 23.52
N PRO A 9 -28.56 -9.46 22.34
CA PRO A 9 -27.79 -10.44 21.58
C PRO A 9 -26.41 -9.84 21.24
N ALA A 10 -25.34 -10.51 21.65
CA ALA A 10 -23.98 -10.09 21.36
C ALA A 10 -23.74 -10.16 19.85
N ASP A 11 -23.37 -9.02 19.24
CA ASP A 11 -22.98 -8.95 17.84
C ASP A 11 -21.67 -9.73 17.63
N TRP A 12 -21.76 -10.92 17.04
CA TRP A 12 -20.60 -11.72 16.70
C TRP A 12 -19.92 -11.16 15.45
N VAL A 13 -18.80 -10.45 15.63
CA VAL A 13 -17.95 -10.00 14.52
C VAL A 13 -16.88 -11.07 14.27
N PRO A 14 -16.95 -11.85 13.17
CA PRO A 14 -15.92 -12.83 12.86
C PRO A 14 -14.58 -12.12 12.64
N LYS A 15 -13.55 -12.52 13.40
CA LYS A 15 -12.20 -11.98 13.30
C LYS A 15 -11.30 -13.00 12.62
N ILE A 16 -10.57 -12.58 11.58
CA ILE A 16 -9.55 -13.43 10.95
C ILE A 16 -8.54 -13.87 12.02
N THR A 17 -8.28 -15.18 12.09
CA THR A 17 -7.30 -15.75 13.04
C THR A 17 -5.89 -15.23 12.77
N LYS A 18 -4.97 -15.38 13.73
CA LYS A 18 -3.57 -14.99 13.52
C LYS A 18 -2.98 -15.69 12.28
N VAL A 19 -3.27 -16.98 12.11
CA VAL A 19 -2.86 -17.79 10.94
C VAL A 19 -3.50 -17.28 9.65
N GLY A 20 -4.82 -17.01 9.66
CA GLY A 20 -5.52 -16.48 8.50
C GLY A 20 -4.96 -15.13 8.02
N ARG A 21 -4.53 -14.25 8.95
CA ARG A 21 -3.90 -12.98 8.60
C ARG A 21 -2.58 -13.15 7.83
N HIS A 22 -1.83 -14.23 8.09
CA HIS A 22 -0.58 -14.52 7.37
C HIS A 22 -0.84 -15.13 5.98
N LEU A 23 -2.00 -15.75 5.75
CA LEU A 23 -2.37 -16.38 4.48
C LEU A 23 -3.01 -15.40 3.49
N VAL A 24 -3.62 -14.32 3.96
CA VAL A 24 -4.08 -13.22 3.11
C VAL A 24 -2.82 -12.55 2.53
N ARG A 25 -2.62 -12.70 1.22
CA ARG A 25 -1.42 -12.35 0.43
C ARG A 25 -0.89 -10.90 0.51
N SER A 26 -1.34 -10.08 1.45
CA SER A 26 -0.69 -8.80 1.74
C SER A 26 0.37 -9.01 2.81
N GLU A 27 1.65 -8.92 2.45
CA GLU A 27 2.77 -8.86 3.41
C GLU A 27 2.62 -7.72 4.44
N ILE A 28 1.74 -6.76 4.16
CA ILE A 28 1.46 -5.58 4.99
C ILE A 28 0.08 -5.71 5.62
N ASP A 29 0.03 -5.76 6.95
CA ASP A 29 -1.21 -5.56 7.71
C ASP A 29 -1.59 -4.07 7.69
N PRO A 30 -2.77 -3.68 7.13
CA PRO A 30 -3.16 -2.28 7.02
C PRO A 30 -3.29 -1.56 8.37
N GLN A 31 -3.76 -2.24 9.42
CA GLN A 31 -3.94 -1.63 10.73
C GLN A 31 -2.59 -1.31 11.37
N VAL A 32 -1.64 -2.24 11.28
CA VAL A 32 -0.25 -2.00 11.70
C VAL A 32 0.37 -0.88 10.85
N ALA A 33 0.13 -0.91 9.55
CA ALA A 33 0.67 0.08 8.62
C ALA A 33 0.17 1.50 8.88
N TRP A 34 -1.11 1.68 9.21
CA TRP A 34 -1.71 2.99 9.49
C TRP A 34 -1.39 3.51 10.89
N SER A 35 -1.15 2.62 11.84
CA SER A 35 -0.76 3.00 13.21
C SER A 35 0.75 3.27 13.37
N SER A 36 1.55 2.91 12.37
CA SER A 36 3.00 3.17 12.38
C SER A 36 3.30 4.64 12.11
N LEU A 37 4.13 5.24 12.97
CA LEU A 37 4.65 6.59 12.74
C LEU A 37 5.66 6.59 11.59
N TRP A 38 5.58 7.60 10.73
CA TRP A 38 6.59 7.85 9.72
C TRP A 38 7.78 8.60 10.35
N ASP A 39 8.99 8.19 10.01
CA ASP A 39 10.25 8.77 10.52
C ASP A 39 10.66 10.06 9.80
N GLY A 40 9.85 10.53 8.85
CA GLY A 40 10.10 11.73 8.06
C GLY A 40 11.05 11.52 6.87
N LYS A 41 11.52 10.29 6.64
CA LYS A 41 12.46 9.99 5.55
C LYS A 41 11.80 9.25 4.39
N TRP A 42 12.25 9.60 3.20
CA TRP A 42 11.87 8.96 1.95
C TRP A 42 12.91 7.94 1.54
N HIS A 43 12.46 6.74 1.20
CA HIS A 43 13.20 5.83 0.34
C HIS A 43 13.01 6.28 -1.10
N ILE A 44 14.11 6.59 -1.76
CA ILE A 44 14.12 7.14 -3.12
C ILE A 44 14.90 6.19 -4.00
N VAL A 45 14.32 5.86 -5.15
CA VAL A 45 14.99 5.12 -6.23
C VAL A 45 15.03 6.00 -7.45
N SER A 46 16.23 6.26 -7.96
CA SER A 46 16.44 6.89 -9.25
C SER A 46 17.24 5.95 -10.13
N PHE A 47 16.98 5.93 -11.43
CA PHE A 47 17.75 5.11 -12.35
C PHE A 47 17.83 5.72 -13.74
N ASP A 48 18.85 5.35 -14.48
CA ASP A 48 18.97 5.66 -15.91
C ASP A 48 19.20 4.37 -16.70
N LEU A 49 18.09 3.76 -17.12
CA LEU A 49 18.14 2.52 -17.91
C LEU A 49 18.20 2.86 -19.40
N PRO A 50 19.04 2.15 -20.20
CA PRO A 50 19.11 2.29 -21.64
C PRO A 50 17.73 2.25 -22.33
N GLN A 51 17.53 3.12 -23.33
CA GLN A 51 16.25 3.22 -24.06
C GLN A 51 16.00 2.04 -24.99
N ASP A 52 17.06 1.34 -25.39
CA ASP A 52 17.00 0.16 -26.27
C ASP A 52 16.46 -1.09 -25.56
N GLN A 53 16.22 -1.03 -24.24
CA GLN A 53 15.79 -2.16 -23.42
C GLN A 53 14.53 -1.85 -22.59
N PRO A 54 13.38 -1.62 -23.24
CA PRO A 54 12.13 -1.25 -22.58
C PRO A 54 11.61 -2.32 -21.61
N SER A 55 11.94 -3.60 -21.84
CA SER A 55 11.57 -4.72 -20.96
C SER A 55 12.18 -4.57 -19.55
N ARG A 56 13.44 -4.16 -19.44
CA ARG A 56 14.12 -3.95 -18.16
C ARG A 56 13.45 -2.84 -17.34
N ARG A 57 13.14 -1.72 -17.99
CA ARG A 57 12.40 -0.61 -17.37
C ARG A 57 11.01 -1.03 -16.91
N TYR A 58 10.30 -1.82 -17.72
CA TYR A 58 8.99 -2.35 -17.36
C TYR A 58 9.06 -3.28 -16.14
N GLN A 59 10.06 -4.17 -16.09
CA GLN A 59 10.27 -5.08 -14.95
C GLN A 59 10.58 -4.31 -13.67
N LEU A 60 11.49 -3.33 -13.72
CA LEU A 60 11.83 -2.50 -12.56
C LEU A 60 10.64 -1.68 -12.07
N ASN A 61 9.93 -0.99 -12.96
CA ASN A 61 8.73 -0.24 -12.62
C ASN A 61 7.65 -1.13 -11.99
N SER A 62 7.47 -2.35 -12.53
CA SER A 62 6.51 -3.31 -12.01
C SER A 62 6.90 -3.81 -10.62
N TRP A 63 8.20 -4.04 -10.39
CA TRP A 63 8.71 -4.40 -9.07
C TRP A 63 8.53 -3.25 -8.06
N LEU A 64 8.90 -2.01 -8.42
CA LEU A 64 8.72 -0.83 -7.55
C LEU A 64 7.25 -0.62 -7.15
N LYS A 65 6.31 -0.80 -8.08
CA LYS A 65 4.87 -0.75 -7.78
C LYS A 65 4.42 -1.84 -6.81
N ARG A 66 4.96 -3.07 -6.94
CA ARG A 66 4.68 -4.16 -5.98
C ARG A 66 5.20 -3.81 -4.58
N GLN A 67 6.35 -3.14 -4.52
CA GLN A 67 6.95 -2.61 -3.28
C GLN A 67 6.31 -1.29 -2.79
N ARG A 68 5.18 -0.87 -3.38
CA ARG A 68 4.41 0.33 -2.99
C ARG A 68 5.11 1.67 -3.21
N PHE A 69 6.16 1.72 -4.04
CA PHE A 69 6.71 3.00 -4.48
C PHE A 69 5.73 3.74 -5.39
N GLY A 70 5.66 5.05 -5.22
CA GLY A 70 5.00 5.99 -6.12
C GLY A 70 6.00 6.57 -7.12
N LEU A 71 5.55 6.82 -8.35
CA LEU A 71 6.36 7.43 -9.39
C LEU A 71 6.20 8.95 -9.31
N LEU A 72 7.23 9.66 -8.86
CA LEU A 72 7.19 11.11 -8.72
C LEU A 72 7.39 11.81 -10.08
N GLN A 73 8.39 11.38 -10.85
CA GLN A 73 8.67 11.90 -12.20
C GLN A 73 9.66 11.00 -12.95
N GLY A 74 9.38 10.62 -14.20
CA GLY A 74 10.35 9.94 -15.07
C GLY A 74 10.85 8.60 -14.49
N SER A 75 12.09 8.60 -13.97
CA SER A 75 12.73 7.46 -13.29
C SER A 75 12.89 7.65 -11.77
N LEU A 76 12.30 8.69 -11.20
CA LEU A 76 12.34 8.99 -9.77
C LEU A 76 11.12 8.41 -9.05
N TRP A 77 11.38 7.41 -8.21
CA TRP A 77 10.38 6.70 -7.41
C TRP A 77 10.61 6.94 -5.93
N ILE A 78 9.53 7.01 -5.16
CA ILE A 78 9.59 7.29 -3.72
C ILE A 78 8.67 6.38 -2.90
N SER A 79 9.04 6.14 -1.65
CA SER A 79 8.15 5.54 -0.65
C SER A 79 8.52 6.02 0.76
N HIS A 80 7.51 6.25 1.60
CA HIS A 80 7.68 6.50 3.04
C HIS A 80 8.09 5.26 3.85
N ARG A 81 8.09 4.08 3.21
CA ARG A 81 8.42 2.81 3.85
C ARG A 81 9.04 1.87 2.84
N PHE A 82 10.01 1.10 3.28
CA PHE A 82 10.55 0.04 2.46
C PHE A 82 11.15 -1.03 3.37
N SER A 83 10.67 -2.27 3.21
CA SER A 83 11.12 -3.40 4.02
C SER A 83 11.53 -4.53 3.09
N GLN A 84 12.81 -4.58 2.71
CA GLN A 84 13.41 -5.75 2.08
C GLN A 84 14.93 -5.61 1.96
N ASN A 85 15.61 -6.76 1.85
CA ASN A 85 16.97 -6.87 1.34
C ASN A 85 16.94 -6.61 -0.17
N TRP A 86 16.91 -5.34 -0.56
CA TRP A 86 16.58 -4.91 -1.93
C TRP A 86 17.63 -5.28 -2.96
N SER A 87 18.89 -5.42 -2.54
CA SER A 87 20.00 -5.76 -3.43
C SER A 87 19.77 -7.10 -4.13
N GLU A 88 19.23 -8.08 -3.42
CA GLU A 88 18.90 -9.41 -3.96
C GLU A 88 17.67 -9.37 -4.88
N ALA A 89 16.66 -8.58 -4.53
CA ALA A 89 15.48 -8.43 -5.37
C ALA A 89 15.76 -7.66 -6.66
N VAL A 90 16.68 -6.69 -6.62
CA VAL A 90 17.11 -5.91 -7.78
C VAL A 90 18.13 -6.67 -8.61
N SER A 91 19.00 -7.50 -8.03
CA SER A 91 19.95 -8.31 -8.82
C SER A 91 19.26 -9.37 -9.69
N GLN A 92 18.04 -9.79 -9.33
CA GLN A 92 17.20 -10.64 -10.17
C GLN A 92 16.56 -9.90 -11.34
N ILE A 93 16.50 -8.57 -11.29
CA ILE A 93 16.17 -7.74 -12.43
C ILE A 93 17.48 -7.60 -13.19
N ASP A 94 17.49 -7.91 -14.48
CA ASP A 94 18.66 -7.80 -15.36
C ASP A 94 19.01 -6.31 -15.58
N ALA A 95 19.32 -5.60 -14.51
CA ALA A 95 19.68 -4.20 -14.46
C ALA A 95 21.06 -4.13 -13.81
N ASN A 96 21.95 -3.34 -14.40
CA ASN A 96 23.24 -3.08 -13.80
C ASN A 96 23.02 -2.30 -12.49
N PRO A 97 23.49 -2.79 -11.32
CA PRO A 97 23.34 -2.07 -10.06
C PRO A 97 23.92 -0.65 -10.10
N HIS A 98 24.88 -0.38 -10.98
CA HIS A 98 25.43 0.97 -11.18
C HIS A 98 24.47 1.96 -11.83
N ASP A 99 23.42 1.48 -12.50
CA ASP A 99 22.40 2.32 -13.16
C ASP A 99 21.28 2.73 -12.20
N ILE A 100 21.33 2.26 -10.94
CA ILE A 100 20.28 2.46 -9.94
C ILE A 100 20.88 3.08 -8.68
N ILE A 101 20.28 4.20 -8.26
CA ILE A 101 20.63 4.94 -7.05
C ILE A 101 19.51 4.75 -6.04
N PHE A 102 19.87 4.22 -4.87
CA PHE A 102 19.00 4.14 -3.70
C PHE A 102 19.43 5.16 -2.65
N LEU A 103 18.51 6.01 -2.21
CA LEU A 103 18.73 7.01 -1.17
C LEU A 103 17.69 6.86 -0.06
N ASN A 104 18.09 7.18 1.16
CA ASN A 104 17.20 7.38 2.28
C ASN A 104 17.40 8.80 2.81
N SER A 105 16.45 9.70 2.56
CA SER A 105 16.64 11.14 2.82
C SER A 105 15.36 11.86 3.20
N THR A 106 15.50 12.97 3.92
CA THR A 106 14.41 13.93 4.12
C THR A 106 14.34 14.90 2.94
N SER A 107 13.16 15.50 2.71
CA SER A 107 13.02 16.60 1.75
C SER A 107 13.58 17.88 2.36
N ILE A 108 14.52 18.51 1.67
CA ILE A 108 15.04 19.85 2.00
C ILE A 108 14.35 20.96 1.17
N GLY A 109 13.51 20.57 0.21
CA GLY A 109 12.85 21.48 -0.71
C GLY A 109 11.58 22.09 -0.14
N LYS A 110 11.04 23.10 -0.85
CA LYS A 110 9.76 23.76 -0.50
C LYS A 110 8.51 22.91 -0.80
N LEU A 111 8.68 21.77 -1.47
CA LEU A 111 7.56 20.89 -1.80
C LEU A 111 7.10 20.16 -0.53
N SER A 112 5.85 20.37 -0.15
CA SER A 112 5.29 19.73 1.04
C SER A 112 5.11 18.22 0.83
N THR A 113 5.11 17.46 1.93
CA THR A 113 4.87 16.01 1.94
C THR A 113 3.56 15.65 1.23
N GLU A 114 2.50 16.42 1.43
CA GLU A 114 1.19 16.20 0.81
C GLU A 114 1.26 16.33 -0.71
N LYS A 115 2.01 17.32 -1.21
CA LYS A 115 2.22 17.49 -2.66
C LYS A 115 3.09 16.38 -3.25
N ILE A 116 4.12 15.96 -2.52
CA ILE A 116 4.96 14.81 -2.91
C ILE A 116 4.08 13.57 -3.07
N VAL A 117 3.23 13.28 -2.09
CA VAL A 117 2.29 12.17 -2.10
C VAL A 117 1.28 12.29 -3.24
N ALA A 118 0.66 13.45 -3.43
CA ALA A 118 -0.30 13.68 -4.50
C ALA A 118 0.31 13.50 -5.91
N ASN A 119 1.60 13.82 -6.08
CA ASN A 119 2.29 13.69 -7.36
C ASN A 119 2.78 12.26 -7.62
N ALA A 120 3.14 11.51 -6.57
CA ALA A 120 3.73 10.19 -6.71
C ALA A 120 2.72 9.05 -6.88
N TRP A 121 1.47 9.23 -6.42
CA TRP A 121 0.40 8.24 -6.55
C TRP A 121 -0.84 8.83 -7.22
N ASP A 122 -1.49 8.02 -8.07
CA ASP A 122 -2.74 8.39 -8.72
C ASP A 122 -3.92 8.25 -7.74
N PHE A 123 -4.08 9.23 -6.85
CA PHE A 123 -5.17 9.25 -5.87
C PHE A 123 -6.56 9.32 -6.52
N LYS A 124 -6.67 9.90 -7.73
CA LYS A 124 -7.93 9.90 -8.47
C LYS A 124 -8.36 8.48 -8.79
N LYS A 125 -7.45 7.67 -9.35
CA LYS A 125 -7.71 6.26 -9.64
C LYS A 125 -7.91 5.44 -8.38
N ILE A 126 -7.08 5.65 -7.35
CA ILE A 126 -7.21 4.93 -6.07
C ILE A 126 -8.58 5.18 -5.45
N ASN A 127 -9.02 6.44 -5.39
CA ASN A 127 -10.32 6.79 -4.82
C ASN A 127 -11.50 6.25 -5.65
N ALA A 128 -11.38 6.23 -6.99
CA ALA A 128 -12.39 5.61 -7.85
C ALA A 128 -12.55 4.12 -7.54
N LEU A 129 -11.45 3.37 -7.44
CA LEU A 129 -11.46 1.94 -7.09
C LEU A 129 -12.04 1.69 -5.71
N TYR A 130 -11.72 2.53 -4.71
CA TYR A 130 -12.36 2.44 -3.40
C TYR A 130 -13.86 2.73 -3.47
N GLY A 131 -14.28 3.70 -4.30
CA GLY A 131 -15.68 4.00 -4.54
C GLY A 131 -16.45 2.79 -5.09
N GLU A 132 -15.92 2.15 -6.13
CA GLU A 132 -16.48 0.91 -6.70
C GLU A 132 -16.59 -0.20 -5.65
N TYR A 133 -15.53 -0.38 -4.84
CA TYR A 133 -15.52 -1.39 -3.78
C TYR A 133 -16.56 -1.11 -2.67
N LEU A 134 -16.69 0.15 -2.24
CA LEU A 134 -17.70 0.54 -1.25
C LEU A 134 -19.13 0.38 -1.76
N GLN A 135 -19.37 0.67 -3.04
CA GLN A 135 -20.64 0.41 -3.70
C GLN A 135 -20.96 -1.08 -3.70
N PHE A 136 -19.99 -1.92 -4.10
CA PHE A 136 -20.12 -3.38 -4.05
C PHE A 136 -20.51 -3.86 -2.65
N LEU A 137 -19.82 -3.40 -1.60
CA LEU A 137 -20.12 -3.78 -0.21
C LEU A 137 -21.51 -3.33 0.24
N THR A 138 -21.97 -2.17 -0.20
CA THR A 138 -23.31 -1.68 0.11
C THR A 138 -24.39 -2.57 -0.53
N LEU A 139 -24.14 -3.04 -1.75
CA LEU A 139 -25.09 -3.86 -2.51
C LEU A 139 -25.11 -5.35 -2.10
N THR A 140 -24.00 -5.88 -1.59
CA THR A 140 -23.84 -7.32 -1.31
C THR A 140 -23.85 -7.68 0.17
N ARG A 141 -23.83 -6.69 1.08
CA ARG A 141 -24.07 -6.98 2.50
C ARG A 141 -25.53 -7.41 2.68
N PRO A 142 -25.82 -8.62 3.19
CA PRO A 142 -27.16 -8.89 3.70
C PRO A 142 -27.47 -7.84 4.77
N PRO A 143 -28.74 -7.40 4.92
CA PRO A 143 -29.09 -6.47 5.98
C PRO A 143 -28.57 -7.06 7.28
N ILE A 144 -27.70 -6.31 7.97
CA ILE A 144 -27.48 -6.56 9.39
C ILE A 144 -28.89 -6.48 9.96
N ARG A 145 -29.44 -7.61 10.43
CA ARG A 145 -30.72 -7.63 11.12
C ARG A 145 -30.53 -6.90 12.44
N VAL A 146 -30.52 -5.58 12.39
CA VAL A 146 -30.79 -4.73 13.55
C VAL A 146 -32.25 -4.96 13.89
N HIS A 147 -32.50 -5.87 14.84
CA HIS A 147 -33.78 -5.90 15.52
C HIS A 147 -33.90 -4.60 16.29
N VAL A 148 -34.76 -3.70 15.79
CA VAL A 148 -35.19 -2.51 16.53
C VAL A 148 -36.25 -2.99 17.52
N GLY A 149 -35.89 -3.01 18.79
CA GLY A 149 -36.74 -3.33 19.94
C GLY A 149 -36.17 -2.68 21.18
#